data_AF-A0A2R6LSL7-F1
#
_entry.id   AF-A0A2R6LSL7-F1
#
_cell.length_a   1.000
_cell.length_b   1.000
_cell.length_c   1.000
_cell.angle_alpha   90.00
_cell.angle_beta   90.00
_cell.angle_gamma   90.00
#
_symmetry.space_group_name_H-M   'P 1'
#
loop_
_entity.id
_entity.type
_entity.pdbx_description
1 polymer ?
#
loop_
_entity_poly.entity_id
_entity_poly.type
_entity_poly.pdbx_seq_one_letter_code
_entity_poly.pdbx_strand_id
1 'polypeptide(L)' 'MNANDRAITALVMVAHAAVHTYEMAVPLFVVVWLTEFEVIRLGVTTLDVTTATVGAVVTVGYGLFGLGALPGGIVVDRVG' A
#
# COMPACT_ATOMS: atom_id res chain seq x y z
N MET A 1 17.27 -13.72 -23.59
CA MET A 1 17.64 -12.95 -22.38
C MET A 1 19.05 -13.29 -21.97
N ASN A 2 19.90 -12.28 -21.82
CA ASN A 2 21.25 -12.40 -21.26
C ASN A 2 21.19 -12.43 -19.71
N ALA A 3 22.35 -12.51 -19.04
CA ALA A 3 22.43 -12.56 -17.59
C ALA A 3 21.94 -11.27 -16.90
N ASN A 4 22.21 -10.11 -17.50
CA ASN A 4 21.77 -8.81 -17.00
C ASN A 4 20.25 -8.66 -17.05
N ASP A 5 19.61 -9.05 -18.16
CA ASP A 5 18.15 -9.00 -18.29
C ASP A 5 17.47 -9.81 -17.18
N ARG A 6 18.01 -11.00 -16.88
CA ARG A 6 17.48 -11.86 -15.80
C ARG A 6 17.66 -11.22 -14.43
N ALA A 7 18.79 -10.59 -14.15
CA ALA A 7 19.05 -9.94 -12.88
C ALA A 7 18.09 -8.77 -12.65
N ILE A 8 17.84 -7.95 -13.68
CA ILE A 8 16.87 -6.84 -13.62
C ILE A 8 15.46 -7.37 -13.38
N THR A 9 15.03 -8.39 -14.14
CA THR A 9 13.70 -8.98 -13.93
C THR A 9 13.55 -9.53 -12.52
N ALA A 10 14.54 -10.27 -12.01
CA ALA A 10 14.50 -10.82 -10.65
C ALA A 10 14.36 -9.71 -9.59
N LEU A 11 15.14 -8.62 -9.73
CA LEU A 11 15.08 -7.47 -8.83
C LEU A 11 13.69 -6.84 -8.83
N VAL A 12 13.16 -6.51 -10.01
CA VAL A 12 11.86 -5.84 -10.13
C VAL A 12 10.72 -6.74 -9.64
N MET A 13 10.80 -8.04 -9.91
CA MET A 13 9.80 -9.01 -9.41
C MET A 13 9.82 -9.12 -7.88
N VAL A 14 10.99 -9.11 -7.24
CA VAL A 14 11.09 -9.11 -5.77
C VAL A 14 10.55 -7.80 -5.20
N ALA A 15 10.88 -6.66 -5.79
CA ALA A 15 10.35 -5.37 -5.37
C ALA A 15 8.82 -5.31 -5.49
N HIS A 16 8.26 -5.84 -6.59
CA HIS A 16 6.82 -5.92 -6.80
C HIS A 16 6.14 -6.90 -5.81
N ALA A 17 6.74 -8.07 -5.57
CA ALA A 17 6.25 -9.02 -4.59
C ALA A 17 6.24 -8.45 -3.17
N ALA A 18 7.22 -7.60 -2.83
CA ALA A 18 7.23 -6.91 -1.54
C ALA A 18 6.02 -5.99 -1.38
N VAL A 19 5.64 -5.22 -2.41
CA VAL A 19 4.43 -4.38 -2.40
C VAL A 19 3.20 -5.23 -2.10
N HIS A 20 3.02 -6.34 -2.83
CA HIS A 20 1.89 -7.23 -2.62
C HIS A 20 1.92 -7.94 -1.26
N THR A 21 3.10 -8.23 -0.72
CA THR A 21 3.22 -8.81 0.63
C THR A 21 2.63 -7.87 1.67
N TYR A 22 2.93 -6.57 1.59
CA TYR A 22 2.40 -5.58 2.52
C TYR A 22 0.92 -5.27 2.27
N GLU A 23 0.48 -5.24 1.01
CA GLU A 23 -0.94 -5.10 0.65
C GLU A 23 -1.77 -6.28 1.19
N MET A 24 -1.32 -7.52 0.97
CA MET A 24 -2.02 -8.71 1.46
C MET A 24 -1.97 -8.89 2.98
N ALA A 25 -1.11 -8.16 3.69
CA ALA A 25 -1.10 -8.16 5.15
C ALA A 25 -2.29 -7.38 5.75
N VAL A 26 -2.83 -6.38 5.03
CA VAL A 26 -3.89 -5.51 5.58
C VAL A 26 -5.17 -6.29 5.94
N PRO A 27 -5.73 -7.18 5.08
CA PRO A 27 -6.91 -7.96 5.45
C PRO A 27 -6.72 -8.81 6.72
N LEU A 28 -5.52 -9.34 6.96
CA LEU A 28 -5.21 -10.07 8.19
C LEU A 28 -5.28 -9.16 9.41
N PHE A 29 -4.74 -7.94 9.30
CA PHE A 29 -4.70 -7.00 10.40
C PHE A 29 -6.03 -6.28 10.66
N VAL A 30 -6.90 -6.09 9.66
CA VAL A 30 -8.22 -5.47 9.85
C VAL A 30 -9.02 -6.16 10.95
N VAL A 31 -8.96 -7.50 11.01
CA VAL A 31 -9.65 -8.27 12.06
C VAL A 31 -9.12 -7.90 13.43
N VAL A 32 -7.79 -7.89 13.59
CA VAL A 32 -7.14 -7.57 14.87
C VAL A 32 -7.35 -6.11 15.26
N TRP A 33 -7.31 -5.18 14.30
CA TRP A 33 -7.48 -3.76 14.60
C TRP A 33 -8.87 -3.42 15.13
N LEU A 34 -9.91 -4.08 14.60
CA LEU A 34 -11.28 -3.89 15.06
C LEU A 34 -11.52 -4.42 16.48
N THR A 35 -10.67 -5.33 16.99
CA THR A 35 -10.83 -5.90 18.33
C THR A 35 -9.86 -5.30 19.35
N GLU A 36 -8.65 -4.92 18.94
CA GLU A 36 -7.60 -4.45 19.85
C GLU A 36 -7.61 -2.93 20.07
N PHE A 37 -8.22 -2.17 19.16
CA PHE A 37 -8.23 -0.71 19.24
C PHE A 37 -9.64 -0.15 19.37
N GLU A 38 -9.79 0.85 20.24
CA GLU A 38 -11.05 1.56 20.44
C GLU A 38 -11.11 2.87 19.64
N VAL A 39 -9.96 3.52 19.43
CA VAL A 39 -9.87 4.86 18.82
C VAL A 39 -8.70 5.01 17.84
N ILE A 40 -8.92 5.79 16.78
CA ILE A 40 -7.92 6.24 15.81
C ILE A 40 -7.60 7.71 16.11
N ARG A 41 -6.35 8.00 16.49
CA ARG A 41 -5.87 9.36 16.77
C ARG A 41 -5.17 9.94 15.54
N LEU A 42 -5.74 10.97 14.93
CA LEU A 42 -5.20 11.65 13.74
C LEU A 42 -4.48 12.97 14.08
N GLY A 43 -4.12 13.17 15.34
CA GLY A 43 -3.49 14.40 15.85
C GLY A 43 -4.46 15.57 16.01
N VAL A 44 -5.24 15.87 14.96
CA VAL A 44 -6.25 16.96 14.94
C VAL A 44 -7.65 16.50 15.33
N THR A 45 -7.91 15.20 15.29
CA THR A 45 -9.19 14.60 15.66
C THR A 45 -9.00 13.16 16.13
N THR A 46 -10.02 12.64 16.82
CA THR A 46 -10.10 11.24 17.26
C THR A 46 -11.37 10.64 16.68
N LEU A 47 -11.26 9.46 16.09
CA LEU A 47 -12.39 8.71 15.52
C LEU A 47 -12.51 7.36 16.23
N ASP A 48 -13.73 6.86 16.41
CA ASP A 48 -13.93 5.50 16.93
C ASP A 48 -13.46 4.47 15.90
N VAL A 49 -12.91 3.35 16.38
CA VAL A 49 -12.58 2.21 15.53
C VAL A 49 -13.86 1.46 15.19
N THR A 50 -14.27 1.57 13.94
CA THR A 50 -15.43 0.89 13.37
C THR A 50 -15.04 0.32 12.02
N THR A 51 -15.85 -0.59 11.48
CA THR A 51 -15.65 -1.11 10.11
C THR A 51 -15.59 0.02 9.08
N ALA A 52 -16.42 1.06 9.24
CA ALA A 52 -16.45 2.21 8.35
C ALA A 52 -15.18 3.05 8.44
N THR A 53 -14.70 3.38 9.64
CA THR A 53 -13.51 4.23 9.82
C THR A 53 -12.23 3.50 9.40
N VAL A 54 -12.09 2.21 9.75
CA VAL A 54 -10.98 1.37 9.27
C VAL A 54 -11.02 1.22 7.75
N GLY A 55 -12.20 0.95 7.18
CA GLY A 55 -12.38 0.87 5.73
C GLY A 55 -11.94 2.15 5.02
N ALA A 56 -12.36 3.32 5.51
CA ALA A 56 -11.98 4.60 4.95
C ALA A 56 -10.45 4.83 4.99
N VAL A 57 -9.79 4.51 6.12
CA VAL A 57 -8.32 4.63 6.24
C VAL A 57 -7.62 3.71 5.24
N VAL A 58 -8.05 2.45 5.13
CA VAL A 58 -7.49 1.48 4.19
C VAL A 58 -7.71 1.93 2.74
N THR A 59 -8.91 2.43 2.40
CA THR A 59 -9.22 2.97 1.07
C THR A 59 -8.34 4.16 0.71
N VAL A 60 -8.12 5.09 1.63
CA VAL A 60 -7.21 6.23 1.40
C VAL A 60 -5.79 5.71 1.16
N GLY A 61 -5.31 4.78 2.00
CA GLY A 61 -3.99 4.17 1.82
C GLY A 61 -3.80 3.53 0.45
N TYR A 62 -4.75 2.69 0.01
CA TYR A 62 -4.69 2.07 -1.32
C TYR A 62 -4.92 3.05 -2.47
N GLY A 63 -5.79 4.04 -2.27
CA GLY A 63 -6.04 5.08 -3.25
C GLY A 63 -4.77 5.83 -3.65
N LEU A 64 -3.84 6.04 -2.71
CA LEU A 64 -2.56 6.68 -3.00
C LEU A 64 -1.68 5.87 -3.97
N PHE A 65 -1.76 4.54 -3.98
CA PHE A 65 -1.06 3.73 -4.99
C PHE A 65 -1.60 4.01 -6.40
N GLY A 66 -2.93 4.03 -6.56
CA GLY A 66 -3.56 4.34 -7.83
C GLY A 66 -3.29 5.78 -8.28
N LEU A 67 -3.39 6.74 -7.36
CA LEU A 67 -3.09 8.15 -7.63
C LEU A 67 -1.62 8.36 -7.99
N GLY A 68 -0.70 7.62 -7.38
CA GLY A 68 0.74 7.70 -7.66
C GLY A 68 1.15 6.96 -8.94
N ALA A 69 0.43 5.92 -9.35
CA ALA A 69 0.80 5.10 -10.51
C ALA A 69 0.85 5.89 -11.82
N LEU A 70 -0.18 6.72 -12.08
CA LEU A 70 -0.25 7.56 -13.28
C LEU A 70 0.90 8.59 -13.38
N PRO A 71 1.09 9.49 -12.41
CA PRO A 71 2.19 10.45 -12.46
C PRO A 71 3.55 9.75 -12.37
N GLY A 72 3.67 8.65 -11.63
CA GLY A 72 4.90 7.87 -11.55
C GLY A 72 5.36 7.35 -12.91
N GLY A 73 4.43 6.78 -13.70
CA GLY A 73 4.71 6.35 -15.07
C GLY A 73 5.14 7.52 -15.97
N ILE A 74 4.43 8.65 -15.89
CA ILE A 74 4.76 9.86 -16.67
C ILE A 74 6.17 10.39 -16.33
N VAL A 75 6.56 10.35 -15.05
CA VAL A 75 7.89 10.82 -14.62
C VAL A 75 8.98 9.89 -15.15
N VAL A 76 8.84 8.59 -14.94
CA VAL A 76 9.78 7.57 -15.45
C VAL A 76 9.99 7.69 -16.95
N ASP A 77 8.92 7.92 -17.73
CA ASP A 77 9.01 8.09 -19.19
C ASP A 77 9.85 9.30 -19.60
N ARG A 78 9.98 10.33 -18.73
CA ARG A 78 10.71 11.56 -19.03
C ARG A 78 12.13 11.59 -18.52
N VAL A 79 12.40 11.00 -17.35
CA VAL A 79 13.70 11.16 -16.67
C VAL A 79 14.49 9.87 -16.47
N GLY A 80 13.87 8.71 -16.73
CA GLY A 80 14.46 7.40 -16.45
C GLY A 80 14.19 6.96 -15.02
#